data_AF-W0IWL4-F1
#
_entry.id   AF-W0IWL4-F1
#
_cell.length_a   1.000
_cell.length_b   1.000
_cell.length_c   1.000
_cell.angle_alpha   90.00
_cell.angle_beta   90.00
_cell.angle_gamma   90.00
#
_symmetry.space_group_name_H-M   'P 1'
#
loop_
_entity.id
_entity.type
_entity.pdbx_description
1 polymer ?
#
loop_
_entity_poly.entity_id
_entity_poly.type
_entity_poly.pdbx_seq_one_letter_code
_entity_poly.pdbx_strand_id
1 'polypeptide(L)'
;MTPAFVLDCSATLPWIFQDEATDATDRLLDDLTAGAEAWVPALWHLELGNVLIGAQRRGRIDQAGIEGFFSRLGAYEISVDTETIPRAWNKTLDLALLHQLSTYDAAYLELALRRDLPLASLDTALIRAAKATGVTLCLP
;
A
#
# COMPACT_ATOMS: atom_id res chain seq x y z
N MET A 1 0.99 0.40 22.32
CA MET A 1 1.49 -0.10 21.02
C MET A 1 1.15 0.96 20.00
N THR A 2 2.12 1.37 19.20
CA THR A 2 1.88 2.26 18.06
C THR A 2 1.03 1.52 17.03
N PRO A 3 -0.05 2.10 16.50
CA PRO A 3 -0.84 1.46 15.46
C PRO A 3 0.04 1.18 14.24
N ALA A 4 -0.11 0.01 13.64
CA ALA A 4 0.65 -0.39 12.46
C ALA A 4 -0.24 -1.09 11.44
N PHE A 5 0.08 -0.96 10.16
CA PHE A 5 -0.68 -1.57 9.07
C PHE A 5 0.19 -1.82 7.85
N VAL A 6 -0.30 -2.68 6.94
CA VAL A 6 0.28 -2.83 5.61
C VAL A 6 -0.35 -1.81 4.66
N LEU A 7 0.46 -1.01 4.00
CA LEU A 7 0.02 0.06 3.09
C LEU A 7 0.16 -0.40 1.64
N ASP A 8 -0.97 -0.58 0.95
CA ASP A 8 -1.00 -0.81 -0.49
C ASP A 8 -0.76 0.49 -1.26
N CYS A 9 -0.11 0.39 -2.43
CA CYS A 9 0.08 1.50 -3.36
C CYS A 9 -1.25 2.21 -3.66
N SER A 10 -2.32 1.46 -3.86
CA SER A 10 -3.65 2.01 -4.16
C SER A 10 -4.19 2.92 -3.04
N ALA A 11 -3.88 2.63 -1.77
CA ALA A 11 -4.28 3.44 -0.62
C ALA A 11 -3.45 4.71 -0.42
N THR A 12 -2.28 4.81 -1.07
CA THR A 12 -1.40 6.00 -1.04
C THR A 12 -1.83 7.06 -2.06
N LEU A 13 -2.43 6.65 -3.19
CA LEU A 13 -2.76 7.56 -4.32
C LEU A 13 -3.71 8.72 -3.95
N PRO A 14 -4.71 8.53 -3.08
CA PRO A 14 -5.59 9.62 -2.65
C PRO A 14 -4.86 10.79 -1.97
N TRP A 15 -3.68 10.57 -1.39
CA TRP A 15 -2.89 11.63 -0.74
C TRP A 15 -2.20 12.58 -1.72
N ILE A 16 -2.16 12.22 -3.01
CA ILE A 16 -1.64 13.06 -4.08
C ILE A 16 -2.74 13.55 -5.03
N PHE A 17 -3.78 12.75 -5.26
CA PHE A 17 -4.90 13.09 -6.12
C PHE A 17 -6.14 13.40 -5.28
N GLN A 18 -6.39 14.69 -5.03
CA GLN A 18 -7.50 15.15 -4.17
C GLN A 18 -8.88 14.68 -4.66
N ASP A 19 -9.05 14.43 -5.95
CA ASP A 19 -10.28 13.88 -6.54
C ASP A 19 -10.52 12.40 -6.19
N GLU A 20 -9.51 11.71 -5.66
CA GLU A 20 -9.57 10.32 -5.20
C GLU A 20 -9.62 10.23 -3.65
N ALA A 21 -9.53 11.37 -2.95
CA ALA A 21 -9.56 11.45 -1.48
C ALA A 21 -10.96 11.17 -0.91
N THR A 22 -10.96 10.47 0.21
CA THR A 22 -12.15 10.14 1.02
C THR A 22 -11.84 10.34 2.50
N ASP A 23 -12.87 10.51 3.33
CA ASP A 23 -12.71 10.59 4.79
C ASP A 23 -11.91 9.41 5.37
N ALA A 24 -11.98 8.23 4.74
CA ALA A 24 -11.24 7.05 5.21
C ALA A 24 -9.74 7.13 4.87
N THR A 25 -9.39 7.59 3.68
CA THR A 25 -7.99 7.73 3.24
C THR A 25 -7.30 8.91 3.93
N ASP A 26 -8.07 9.95 4.29
CA ASP A 26 -7.58 11.08 5.07
C ASP A 26 -7.29 10.68 6.51
N ARG A 27 -8.17 9.88 7.15
CA ARG A 27 -7.89 9.32 8.48
C ARG A 27 -6.65 8.43 8.50
N LEU A 28 -6.43 7.65 7.44
CA LEU A 28 -5.22 6.83 7.32
C LEU A 28 -3.95 7.69 7.27
N LEU A 29 -4.01 8.85 6.62
CA LEU A 29 -2.92 9.83 6.60
C LEU A 29 -2.73 10.51 7.96
N ASP A 30 -3.83 10.84 8.65
CA ASP A 30 -3.80 11.40 10.00
C ASP A 30 -3.14 10.42 10.98
N ASP A 31 -3.44 9.12 10.87
CA ASP A 31 -2.82 8.08 11.69
C ASP A 31 -1.29 8.02 11.47
N LEU A 32 -0.82 8.06 10.21
CA LEU A 32 0.62 8.15 9.92
C LEU A 32 1.25 9.43 10.45
N THR A 33 0.54 10.55 10.33
CA THR A 33 0.99 11.85 10.86
C THR A 33 1.09 11.83 12.38
N ALA A 34 0.21 11.07 13.06
CA ALA A 34 0.23 10.84 14.49
C ALA A 34 1.29 9.81 14.93
N GLY A 35 2.03 9.22 13.99
CA GLY A 35 3.14 8.31 14.24
C GLY A 35 2.80 6.83 14.09
N ALA A 36 1.71 6.46 13.41
CA ALA A 36 1.47 5.07 13.01
C ALA A 36 2.59 4.56 12.10
N GLU A 37 2.87 3.25 12.16
CA GLU A 37 3.86 2.61 11.28
C GLU A 37 3.16 1.95 10.07
N ALA A 38 3.61 2.27 8.86
CA ALA A 38 3.21 1.55 7.65
C ALA A 38 4.29 0.55 7.24
N TRP A 39 3.86 -0.64 6.86
CA TRP A 39 4.70 -1.67 6.25
C TRP A 39 4.36 -1.82 4.77
N VAL A 40 5.37 -1.83 3.91
CA VAL A 40 5.18 -1.99 2.46
C VAL A 40 6.08 -3.07 1.90
N PRO A 41 5.64 -3.87 0.92
CA PRO A 41 6.53 -4.75 0.17
C PRO A 41 7.54 -3.93 -0.64
N ALA A 42 8.70 -4.53 -0.94
CA ALA A 42 9.77 -3.83 -1.67
C ALA A 42 9.33 -3.24 -3.03
N LEU A 43 8.30 -3.82 -3.65
CA LEU A 43 7.75 -3.39 -4.94
C LEU A 43 6.92 -2.10 -4.88
N TRP A 44 6.42 -1.70 -3.71
CA TRP A 44 5.53 -0.54 -3.53
C TRP A 44 6.12 0.76 -4.11
N HIS A 45 7.43 0.98 -3.94
CA HIS A 45 8.12 2.16 -4.45
C HIS A 45 8.09 2.24 -5.98
N LEU A 46 8.18 1.08 -6.65
CA LEU A 46 8.14 0.99 -8.10
C LEU A 46 6.73 1.17 -8.63
N GLU A 47 5.73 0.61 -7.95
CA GLU A 47 4.32 0.82 -8.29
C GLU A 47 3.93 2.29 -8.18
N LEU A 48 4.28 2.91 -7.04
CA LEU A 48 4.00 4.33 -6.82
C LEU A 48 4.70 5.20 -7.89
N GLY A 49 5.98 4.93 -8.17
CA GLY A 49 6.71 5.61 -9.24
C GLY A 49 6.03 5.47 -10.61
N ASN A 50 5.56 4.28 -10.97
CA ASN A 50 4.85 4.04 -12.22
C ASN A 50 3.53 4.80 -12.31
N VAL A 51 2.77 4.85 -11.21
CA VAL A 51 1.52 5.63 -11.16
C VAL A 51 1.81 7.12 -11.37
N LEU A 52 2.83 7.66 -10.70
CA LEU A 52 3.21 9.08 -10.81
C LEU A 52 3.69 9.45 -12.21
N ILE A 53 4.53 8.62 -12.84
CA ILE A 53 4.94 8.81 -14.24
C ILE A 53 3.71 8.79 -15.16
N GLY A 54 2.79 7.85 -14.94
CA GLY A 54 1.54 7.77 -15.69
C GLY A 54 0.67 9.03 -15.53
N ALA A 55 0.56 9.56 -14.32
CA ALA A 55 -0.17 10.78 -14.02
C ALA A 55 0.46 12.03 -14.65
N GLN A 56 1.80 12.12 -14.62
CA GLN A 56 2.55 13.20 -15.27
C GLN A 56 2.34 13.21 -16.78
N ARG A 57 2.40 12.04 -17.43
CA ARG A 57 2.10 11.90 -18.87
C ARG A 57 0.69 12.32 -19.25
N ARG A 58 -0.27 12.20 -18.32
CA ARG A 58 -1.66 12.65 -18.49
C ARG A 58 -1.89 14.10 -18.06
N GLY A 59 -0.85 14.82 -17.63
CA GLY A 59 -0.96 16.20 -17.17
C GLY A 59 -1.69 16.39 -15.83
N ARG A 60 -1.85 15.31 -15.03
CA ARG A 60 -2.49 15.39 -13.70
C ARG A 60 -1.54 15.92 -12.62
N ILE A 61 -0.23 15.84 -12.84
CA ILE A 61 0.79 16.30 -11.91
C ILE A 61 2.05 16.72 -12.69
N ASP A 62 2.81 17.68 -12.16
CA ASP A 62 4.09 18.09 -12.72
C ASP A 62 5.27 17.51 -11.91
N GLN A 63 6.50 17.83 -12.35
CA GLN A 63 7.71 17.34 -11.70
C GLN A 63 7.83 17.83 -10.24
N ALA A 64 7.48 19.10 -9.99
CA ALA A 64 7.53 19.70 -8.65
C ALA A 64 6.53 19.03 -7.70
N GLY A 65 5.34 18.68 -8.19
CA GLY A 65 4.34 17.93 -7.42
C GLY A 65 4.82 16.54 -7.02
N ILE A 66 5.50 15.82 -7.93
CA ILE A 66 6.08 14.50 -7.63
C ILE A 66 7.16 14.61 -6.55
N GLU A 67 8.09 15.55 -6.69
CA GLU A 67 9.18 15.76 -5.73
C GLU A 67 8.64 16.17 -4.36
N GLY A 68 7.68 17.10 -4.32
CA GLY A 68 7.01 17.51 -3.10
C GLY A 68 6.27 16.36 -2.42
N PHE A 69 5.64 15.48 -3.19
CA PHE A 69 4.97 14.31 -2.65
C PHE A 69 5.93 13.30 -2.02
N PHE A 70 7.03 12.96 -2.69
CA PHE A 70 8.04 12.07 -2.10
C PHE A 70 8.71 12.66 -0.87
N SER A 71 8.95 13.98 -0.85
CA SER A 71 9.47 14.66 0.34
C SER A 71 8.52 14.55 1.53
N ARG A 72 7.19 14.60 1.31
CA ARG A 72 6.21 14.40 2.39
C ARG A 72 6.15 12.94 2.83
N LEU A 73 6.15 11.99 1.88
CA LEU A 73 6.15 10.57 2.19
C LEU A 73 7.36 10.15 3.04
N GLY A 74 8.53 10.71 2.75
CA GLY A 74 9.76 10.45 3.52
C GLY A 74 9.72 10.95 4.97
N ALA A 75 8.70 11.71 5.38
CA ALA A 75 8.51 12.14 6.77
C ALA A 75 7.70 11.14 7.60
N TYR A 76 7.05 10.15 6.98
CA TYR A 76 6.25 9.13 7.67
C TYR A 76 7.08 7.88 7.97
N GLU A 77 6.69 7.14 9.01
CA GLU A 77 7.31 5.85 9.36
C GLU A 77 6.81 4.75 8.41
N ILE A 78 7.38 4.71 7.20
CA ILE A 78 7.13 3.68 6.19
C ILE A 78 8.31 2.71 6.14
N SER A 79 8.11 1.52 6.69
CA SER A 79 9.08 0.42 6.75
C SER A 79 8.95 -0.50 5.54
N VAL A 80 10.05 -0.72 4.83
CA VAL A 80 10.10 -1.66 3.70
C VAL A 80 10.35 -3.08 4.18
N ASP A 81 9.50 -4.01 3.77
CA ASP A 81 9.67 -5.42 4.06
C ASP A 81 10.89 -6.00 3.32
N THR A 82 11.87 -6.45 4.08
CA THR A 82 13.10 -7.07 3.56
C THR A 82 12.90 -8.52 3.14
N GLU A 83 11.77 -9.14 3.49
CA GLU A 83 11.47 -10.53 3.17
C GLU A 83 10.62 -10.72 1.89
N THR A 84 10.23 -9.64 1.21
CA THR A 84 9.38 -9.70 0.01
C THR A 84 9.96 -10.61 -1.07
N ILE A 85 11.26 -10.47 -1.36
CA ILE A 85 11.95 -11.27 -2.39
C ILE A 85 12.11 -12.74 -1.96
N PRO A 86 12.65 -13.05 -0.76
CA PRO A 86 12.75 -14.44 -0.28
C PRO A 86 11.43 -15.23 -0.28
N ARG A 87 10.29 -14.53 -0.18
CA ARG A 87 8.95 -15.13 -0.07
C ARG A 87 8.21 -15.22 -1.39
N ALA A 88 8.68 -14.50 -2.42
CA ALA A 88 8.02 -14.34 -3.71
C ALA A 88 7.64 -15.67 -4.38
N TRP A 89 8.54 -16.66 -4.39
CA TRP A 89 8.31 -17.96 -5.05
C TRP A 89 7.70 -19.04 -4.13
N ASN A 90 7.41 -18.70 -2.88
CA ASN A 90 6.83 -19.61 -1.90
C ASN A 90 5.43 -19.09 -1.51
N LYS A 91 5.31 -18.51 -0.31
CA LYS A 91 4.02 -18.09 0.25
C LYS A 91 3.29 -17.05 -0.60
N THR A 92 4.00 -16.11 -1.20
CA THR A 92 3.39 -15.12 -2.09
C THR A 92 2.78 -15.78 -3.33
N LEU A 93 3.48 -16.73 -3.94
CA LEU A 93 2.97 -17.46 -5.11
C LEU A 93 1.77 -18.36 -4.74
N ASP A 94 1.83 -19.06 -3.61
CA ASP A 94 0.72 -19.88 -3.10
C ASP A 94 -0.54 -19.04 -2.91
N LEU A 95 -0.41 -17.87 -2.27
CA LEU A 95 -1.52 -16.93 -2.06
C LEU A 95 -2.04 -16.34 -3.37
N ALA A 96 -1.15 -16.00 -4.30
CA ALA A 96 -1.53 -15.49 -5.61
C ALA A 96 -2.41 -16.50 -6.37
N LEU A 97 -2.01 -17.77 -6.38
CA LEU A 97 -2.76 -18.85 -7.01
C LEU A 97 -4.09 -19.12 -6.30
N LEU A 98 -4.08 -19.18 -4.96
CA LEU A 98 -5.28 -19.50 -4.17
C LEU A 98 -6.36 -18.42 -4.29
N HIS A 99 -5.97 -17.14 -4.27
CA HIS A 99 -6.89 -16.01 -4.28
C HIS A 99 -7.07 -15.35 -5.64
N GLN A 100 -6.43 -15.89 -6.69
CA GLN A 100 -6.43 -15.35 -8.05
C GLN A 100 -5.94 -13.90 -8.10
N LEU A 101 -4.85 -13.64 -7.40
CA LEU A 101 -4.19 -12.33 -7.36
C LEU A 101 -2.96 -12.32 -8.26
N SER A 102 -2.50 -11.13 -8.63
CA SER A 102 -1.12 -10.98 -9.11
C SER A 102 -0.14 -11.28 -7.98
N THR A 103 1.11 -11.62 -8.30
CA THR A 103 2.15 -11.78 -7.26
C THR A 103 2.50 -10.45 -6.59
N TYR A 104 2.14 -9.31 -7.19
CA TYR A 104 2.30 -8.00 -6.60
C TYR A 104 1.27 -7.80 -5.48
N ASP A 105 -0.02 -7.99 -5.77
CA ASP A 105 -1.10 -7.89 -4.78
C ASP A 105 -0.94 -8.93 -3.67
N ALA A 106 -0.55 -10.16 -4.04
CA ALA A 106 -0.31 -11.21 -3.07
C ALA A 106 0.88 -10.92 -2.13
N ALA A 107 1.82 -10.04 -2.51
CA ALA A 107 2.90 -9.64 -1.62
C ALA A 107 2.38 -8.78 -0.45
N TYR A 108 1.39 -7.91 -0.70
CA TYR A 108 0.72 -7.16 0.35
C TYR A 108 -0.07 -8.09 1.29
N LEU A 109 -0.80 -9.06 0.72
CA LEU A 109 -1.53 -10.05 1.51
C LEU A 109 -0.60 -10.94 2.35
N GLU A 110 0.49 -11.42 1.77
CA GLU A 110 1.50 -12.22 2.48
C GLU A 110 2.09 -11.43 3.65
N LEU A 111 2.44 -10.16 3.41
CA LEU A 111 3.02 -9.28 4.41
C LEU A 111 2.04 -9.04 5.57
N ALA A 112 0.77 -8.79 5.27
CA ALA A 112 -0.28 -8.56 6.27
C ALA A 112 -0.49 -9.82 7.14
N LEU A 113 -0.60 -10.99 6.50
CA LEU A 113 -0.76 -12.27 7.20
C LEU A 113 0.44 -12.62 8.08
N ARG A 114 1.65 -12.42 7.57
CA ARG A 114 2.88 -12.76 8.29
C ARG A 114 3.12 -11.87 9.50
N ARG A 115 2.87 -10.56 9.35
CA ARG A 115 3.06 -9.59 10.44
C ARG A 115 1.87 -9.47 11.38
N ASP A 116 0.77 -10.17 11.08
CA ASP A 116 -0.50 -10.03 11.80
C ASP A 116 -0.95 -8.56 11.86
N LEU A 117 -0.92 -7.89 10.71
CA LEU A 117 -1.24 -6.47 10.57
C LEU A 117 -2.49 -6.28 9.70
N PRO A 118 -3.31 -5.25 9.99
CA PRO A 118 -4.39 -4.88 9.11
C PRO A 118 -3.87 -4.34 7.77
N LEU A 119 -4.68 -4.44 6.72
CA LEU A 119 -4.35 -4.03 5.37
C LEU A 119 -5.13 -2.77 4.97
N ALA A 120 -4.41 -1.74 4.53
CA ALA A 120 -4.96 -0.56 3.90
C ALA A 120 -4.82 -0.69 2.37
N SER A 121 -5.93 -0.95 1.67
CA SER A 121 -5.98 -1.08 0.22
C SER A 121 -7.31 -0.56 -0.32
N LEU A 122 -7.30 -0.04 -1.55
CA LEU A 122 -8.47 0.28 -2.36
C LEU A 122 -8.67 -0.73 -3.51
N ASP A 123 -7.78 -1.74 -3.65
CA ASP A 123 -7.90 -2.78 -4.66
C ASP A 123 -8.95 -3.83 -4.24
N THR A 124 -10.02 -3.92 -5.02
CA THR A 124 -11.14 -4.81 -4.72
C THR A 124 -10.79 -6.30 -4.68
N ALA A 125 -9.83 -6.76 -5.49
CA ALA A 125 -9.43 -8.16 -5.52
C ALA A 125 -8.60 -8.49 -4.27
N LEU A 126 -7.69 -7.60 -3.90
CA LEU A 126 -6.87 -7.73 -2.69
C LEU A 126 -7.73 -7.63 -1.41
N ILE A 127 -8.66 -6.67 -1.33
CA ILE A 127 -9.63 -6.55 -0.22
C ILE A 127 -10.43 -7.85 -0.04
N ARG A 128 -10.91 -8.44 -1.14
CA ARG A 128 -11.65 -9.71 -1.10
C ARG A 128 -10.78 -10.85 -0.54
N ALA A 129 -9.52 -10.92 -0.95
CA ALA A 129 -8.59 -11.94 -0.48
C ALA A 129 -8.22 -11.75 1.01
N ALA A 130 -8.02 -10.51 1.45
CA ALA A 130 -7.81 -10.17 2.85
C ALA A 130 -9.00 -10.63 3.72
N LYS A 131 -10.24 -10.29 3.32
CA LYS A 131 -11.46 -10.75 3.99
C LYS A 131 -11.54 -12.29 4.04
N ALA A 132 -11.19 -12.98 2.95
CA ALA A 132 -11.22 -14.44 2.88
C ALA A 132 -10.18 -15.14 3.76
N THR A 133 -9.10 -14.44 4.13
CA THR A 133 -8.00 -14.97 4.95
C THR A 133 -8.03 -14.49 6.41
N GLY A 134 -9.01 -13.65 6.75
CA GLY A 134 -9.17 -13.12 8.11
C GLY A 134 -8.32 -11.88 8.42
N VAL A 135 -7.66 -11.30 7.41
CA VAL A 135 -6.92 -10.04 7.57
C VAL A 135 -7.92 -8.90 7.78
N THR A 136 -7.70 -8.10 8.82
CA THR A 136 -8.50 -6.90 9.12
C THR A 136 -8.16 -5.79 8.13
N LEU A 137 -9.11 -4.91 7.82
CA LEU A 137 -8.90 -3.80 6.89
C LEU A 137 -8.88 -2.46 7.63
N CYS A 138 -7.98 -1.57 7.20
CA CYS A 138 -7.93 -0.18 7.69
C CYS A 138 -8.98 0.70 7.00
N LEU A 139 -9.34 0.35 5.77
CA LEU A 139 -10.28 1.06 4.91
C LEU A 139 -11.55 0.19 4.71
N PRO A 140 -12.73 0.81 4.50
CA PRO A 140 -14.01 0.11 4.37
C PRO A 140 -14.08 -0.91 3.21
#